data_AF-A0A497JM83-F1
#
_entry.id   AF-A0A497JM83-F1
#
_cell.length_a   1.000
_cell.length_b   1.000
_cell.length_c   1.000
_cell.angle_alpha   90.00
_cell.angle_beta   90.00
_cell.angle_gamma   90.00
#
_symmetry.space_group_name_H-M   'P 1'
#
loop_
_entity.id
_entity.type
_entity.pdbx_description
1 polymer ?
#
loop_
_entity_poly.entity_id
_entity_poly.type
_entity_poly.pdbx_seq_one_letter_code
_entity_poly.pdbx_strand_id
1 'polypeptide(L)'
;MENEVYAFALETALSEIQNLCPEITHSFIFTHDGELLAGDKATDRKTMVRVVDSFDGVLEKADSLGGIEEITLQGSKGRVQVSCINKNLYMVTVTSKKADPTYVNMVSRVLIPTVLKMLEKLNPTSLKNTFPQKNEILEKPKPEPEPEPGKPEIDLKLDLPAEVSLEKTEEKEEELSPEPWKPEEEPVLEETEEPELPEKPLEIPTSQLIVDTIGGLLVKGDTVRIDKNLLDEWAELCGEEKIKEVEIETFTGQTVQCKVKPITDSKYKDKGLIRIPEKLRRKLDVKRGELVRVSPWIEPKNEEKEEKEKES
;
A
#
# COMPACT_ATOMS: atom_id res chain seq x y z
N MET A 1 14.00 -22.16 8.40
CA MET A 1 13.35 -21.60 9.60
C MET A 1 12.91 -20.16 9.41
N GLU A 2 13.78 -19.14 9.27
CA GLU A 2 13.30 -17.74 9.15
C GLU A 2 12.40 -17.51 7.91
N ASN A 3 12.79 -18.04 6.76
CA ASN A 3 11.98 -17.95 5.53
C ASN A 3 10.68 -18.76 5.58
N GLU A 4 10.60 -19.82 6.38
CA GLU A 4 9.39 -20.66 6.50
C GLU A 4 8.33 -19.98 7.36
N VAL A 5 8.73 -19.32 8.45
CA VAL A 5 7.82 -18.51 9.28
C VAL A 5 7.28 -17.33 8.47
N TYR A 6 8.13 -16.73 7.65
CA TYR A 6 7.77 -15.62 6.77
C TYR A 6 6.75 -16.05 5.69
N ALA A 7 7.06 -17.14 4.96
CA ALA A 7 6.16 -17.71 3.96
C ALA A 7 4.82 -18.10 4.59
N PHE A 8 4.83 -18.80 5.72
CA PHE A 8 3.63 -19.22 6.43
C PHE A 8 2.74 -18.03 6.85
N ALA A 9 3.33 -16.95 7.36
CA ALA A 9 2.59 -15.75 7.76
C ALA A 9 1.93 -15.08 6.54
N LEU A 10 2.63 -15.01 5.41
CA LEU A 10 2.07 -14.46 4.17
C LEU A 10 0.99 -15.36 3.56
N GLU A 11 1.17 -16.67 3.53
CA GLU A 11 0.14 -17.63 3.08
C GLU A 11 -1.12 -17.55 3.94
N THR A 12 -0.94 -17.39 5.26
CA THR A 12 -2.06 -17.15 6.18
C THR A 12 -2.77 -15.85 5.84
N ALA A 13 -2.02 -14.76 5.61
CA ALA A 13 -2.60 -13.47 5.24
C ALA A 13 -3.37 -13.52 3.92
N LEU A 14 -2.85 -14.22 2.90
CA LEU A 14 -3.55 -14.45 1.63
C LEU A 14 -4.84 -15.24 1.83
N SER A 15 -4.83 -16.25 2.71
CA SER A 15 -6.01 -17.02 3.06
C SER A 15 -7.08 -16.15 3.73
N GLU A 16 -6.68 -15.27 4.66
CA GLU A 16 -7.63 -14.36 5.32
C GLU A 16 -8.19 -13.31 4.36
N ILE A 17 -7.38 -12.81 3.41
CA ILE A 17 -7.86 -11.93 2.35
C ILE A 17 -8.93 -12.63 1.51
N GLN A 18 -8.71 -13.88 1.14
CA GLN A 18 -9.70 -14.67 0.38
C GLN A 18 -10.97 -14.93 1.20
N ASN A 19 -10.87 -15.14 2.51
CA ASN A 19 -12.04 -15.28 3.39
C ASN A 19 -12.87 -13.99 3.44
N LEU A 20 -12.21 -12.82 3.48
CA LEU A 20 -12.87 -11.51 3.50
C LEU A 20 -13.40 -11.09 2.13
N CYS A 21 -12.74 -11.52 1.06
CA CYS A 21 -13.10 -11.23 -0.33
C CYS A 21 -13.15 -12.53 -1.14
N PRO A 22 -14.25 -13.31 -1.05
CA PRO A 22 -14.38 -14.59 -1.75
C PRO A 22 -14.27 -14.49 -3.28
N GLU A 23 -14.44 -13.30 -3.84
CA GLU A 23 -14.29 -13.03 -5.25
C GLU A 23 -12.82 -13.03 -5.70
N ILE A 24 -11.86 -12.99 -4.78
CA ILE A 24 -10.44 -13.26 -5.03
C ILE A 24 -10.29 -14.77 -5.16
N THR A 25 -10.08 -15.23 -6.39
CA THR A 25 -9.99 -16.65 -6.70
C THR A 25 -8.56 -17.19 -6.60
N HIS A 26 -7.58 -16.34 -6.92
CA HIS A 26 -6.16 -16.69 -6.89
C HIS A 26 -5.34 -15.51 -6.39
N SER A 27 -4.27 -15.80 -5.66
CA SER A 27 -3.38 -14.82 -5.08
C SER A 27 -2.04 -15.44 -4.72
N PHE A 28 -0.96 -14.71 -4.95
CA PHE A 28 0.39 -15.11 -4.55
C PHE A 28 1.32 -13.90 -4.52
N ILE A 29 2.44 -14.04 -3.83
CA ILE A 29 3.44 -13.00 -3.61
C ILE A 29 4.79 -13.49 -4.13
N PHE A 30 5.47 -12.61 -4.85
CA PHE A 30 6.80 -12.85 -5.39
C PHE A 30 7.69 -11.62 -5.25
N THR A 31 8.99 -11.83 -5.29
CA THR A 31 9.98 -10.74 -5.21
C THR A 31 10.24 -10.11 -6.57
N HIS A 32 10.90 -8.94 -6.59
CA HIS A 32 11.30 -8.27 -7.82
C HIS A 32 12.19 -9.12 -8.75
N ASP A 33 12.96 -10.05 -8.20
CA ASP A 33 13.84 -11.00 -8.89
C ASP A 33 13.13 -12.31 -9.26
N GLY A 34 11.81 -12.38 -9.06
CA GLY A 34 10.97 -13.50 -9.48
C GLY A 34 10.92 -14.67 -8.50
N GLU A 35 11.44 -14.54 -7.28
CA GLU A 35 11.32 -15.58 -6.26
C GLU A 35 9.90 -15.63 -5.70
N LEU A 36 9.25 -16.79 -5.75
CA LEU A 36 7.94 -17.01 -5.13
C LEU A 36 8.09 -17.13 -3.61
N LEU A 37 7.39 -16.28 -2.86
CA LEU A 37 7.44 -16.27 -1.40
C LEU A 37 6.24 -16.92 -0.72
N ALA A 38 5.05 -16.73 -1.30
CA ALA A 38 3.82 -17.27 -0.76
C ALA A 38 2.79 -17.42 -1.88
N GLY A 39 1.91 -18.41 -1.77
CA GLY A 39 0.79 -18.57 -2.68
C GLY A 39 -0.42 -19.10 -1.93
N ASP A 40 -1.61 -18.79 -2.41
CA ASP A 40 -2.80 -19.42 -1.88
C ASP A 40 -2.87 -20.91 -2.25
N LYS A 41 -3.82 -21.61 -1.61
CA LYS A 41 -4.04 -23.04 -1.82
C LYS A 41 -4.73 -23.33 -3.17
N ALA A 42 -5.35 -22.33 -3.78
CA ALA A 42 -6.11 -22.48 -5.01
C ALA A 42 -5.23 -22.44 -6.26
N THR A 43 -4.02 -21.91 -6.14
CA THR A 43 -3.09 -21.68 -7.26
C THR A 43 -1.96 -22.69 -7.18
N ASP A 44 -1.77 -23.47 -8.24
CA ASP A 44 -0.64 -24.38 -8.30
C ASP A 44 0.67 -23.63 -8.59
N ARG A 45 1.78 -24.14 -8.05
CA ARG A 45 3.09 -23.49 -8.17
C ARG A 45 3.55 -23.32 -9.63
N LYS A 46 3.19 -24.25 -10.53
CA LYS A 46 3.59 -24.17 -11.94
C LYS A 46 2.89 -23.00 -12.63
N THR A 47 1.63 -22.74 -12.30
CA THR A 47 0.90 -21.55 -12.77
C THR A 47 1.54 -20.27 -12.25
N MET A 48 1.90 -20.19 -10.96
CA MET A 48 2.57 -19.01 -10.39
C MET A 48 3.88 -18.69 -11.13
N VAL A 49 4.75 -19.69 -11.31
CA VAL A 49 6.04 -19.51 -12.02
C VAL A 49 5.82 -18.98 -13.44
N ARG A 50 4.88 -19.56 -14.19
CA ARG A 50 4.57 -19.09 -15.55
C ARG A 50 4.12 -17.64 -15.60
N VAL A 51 3.35 -17.20 -14.60
CA VAL A 51 2.92 -15.81 -14.50
C VAL A 51 4.13 -14.91 -14.23
N VAL A 52 4.97 -15.25 -13.27
CA VAL A 52 6.20 -14.50 -12.96
C VAL A 52 7.10 -14.39 -14.19
N ASP A 53 7.39 -15.51 -14.88
CA ASP A 53 8.19 -15.54 -16.10
C ASP A 53 7.61 -14.63 -17.21
N SER A 54 6.28 -14.56 -17.30
CA SER A 54 5.60 -13.70 -18.29
C SER A 54 5.71 -12.21 -17.96
N PHE A 55 5.85 -11.87 -16.67
CA PHE A 55 5.98 -10.50 -16.19
C PHE A 55 7.43 -10.02 -16.08
N ASP A 56 8.40 -10.93 -16.04
CA ASP A 56 9.82 -10.62 -15.87
C ASP A 56 10.31 -9.54 -16.86
N GLY A 57 10.07 -9.74 -18.16
CA GLY A 57 10.46 -8.75 -19.18
C GLY A 57 9.70 -7.41 -19.11
N VAL A 58 8.57 -7.35 -18.39
CA VAL A 58 7.84 -6.10 -18.12
C VAL A 58 8.47 -5.39 -16.93
N LEU A 59 8.79 -6.13 -15.86
CA LEU A 59 9.47 -5.61 -14.66
C LEU A 59 10.83 -5.03 -15.02
N GLU A 60 11.66 -5.77 -15.77
CA GLU A 60 13.00 -5.32 -16.20
C GLU A 60 12.95 -3.98 -16.95
N LYS A 61 11.98 -3.81 -17.85
CA LYS A 61 11.83 -2.55 -18.61
C LYS A 61 11.33 -1.42 -17.73
N ALA A 62 10.41 -1.71 -16.83
CA ALA A 62 9.82 -0.73 -15.94
C ALA A 62 10.79 -0.24 -14.86
N ASP A 63 11.81 -1.01 -14.50
CA ASP A 63 12.84 -0.59 -13.53
C ASP A 63 13.51 0.72 -13.94
N SER A 64 13.79 0.88 -15.25
CA SER A 64 14.34 2.13 -15.80
C SER A 64 13.41 3.35 -15.64
N LEU A 65 12.12 3.10 -15.42
CA LEU A 65 11.07 4.10 -15.23
C LEU A 65 10.68 4.30 -13.75
N GLY A 66 11.39 3.64 -12.83
CA GLY A 66 11.09 3.70 -11.39
C GLY A 66 10.25 2.53 -10.87
N GLY A 67 10.11 1.46 -11.66
CA GLY A 67 9.41 0.24 -11.30
C GLY A 67 7.91 0.28 -11.57
N ILE A 68 7.25 -0.83 -11.28
CA ILE A 68 5.81 -1.01 -11.44
C ILE A 68 5.13 -0.80 -10.09
N GLU A 69 4.19 0.14 -10.01
CA GLU A 69 3.30 0.22 -8.84
C GLU A 69 2.13 -0.77 -8.98
N GLU A 70 1.48 -0.77 -10.15
CA GLU A 70 0.32 -1.61 -10.39
C GLU A 70 0.14 -1.90 -11.88
N ILE A 71 -0.11 -3.16 -12.24
CA ILE A 71 -0.64 -3.58 -13.52
C ILE A 71 -2.02 -4.19 -13.30
N THR A 72 -2.98 -3.79 -14.12
CA THR A 72 -4.31 -4.41 -14.16
C THR A 72 -4.57 -4.95 -15.57
N LEU A 73 -4.85 -6.25 -15.68
CA LEU A 73 -5.29 -6.92 -16.89
C LEU A 73 -6.76 -7.31 -16.73
N GLN A 74 -7.62 -6.74 -17.57
CA GLN A 74 -9.05 -7.04 -17.54
C GLN A 74 -9.41 -8.06 -18.63
N GLY A 75 -10.02 -9.18 -18.21
CA GLY A 75 -10.46 -10.24 -19.09
C GLY A 75 -11.97 -10.46 -19.06
N SER A 76 -12.46 -11.35 -19.94
CA SER A 76 -13.88 -11.69 -20.02
C SER A 76 -14.40 -12.49 -18.82
N LYS A 77 -13.53 -13.01 -17.94
CA LYS A 77 -13.91 -13.76 -16.74
C LYS A 77 -13.62 -13.02 -15.44
N GLY A 78 -12.86 -11.93 -15.49
CA GLY A 78 -12.38 -11.28 -14.29
C GLY A 78 -11.22 -10.34 -14.56
N ARG A 79 -10.43 -10.07 -13.52
CA ARG A 79 -9.27 -9.19 -13.56
C ARG A 79 -8.07 -9.88 -12.93
N VAL A 80 -6.90 -9.70 -13.51
CA VAL A 80 -5.62 -10.00 -12.88
C VAL A 80 -4.96 -8.67 -12.53
N GLN A 81 -4.44 -8.58 -11.32
CA GLN A 81 -3.77 -7.39 -10.83
C GLN A 81 -2.42 -7.80 -10.27
N VAL A 82 -1.37 -7.07 -10.63
CA VAL A 82 -0.02 -7.22 -10.08
C VAL A 82 0.30 -5.90 -9.42
N SER A 83 0.40 -5.88 -8.09
CA SER A 83 0.60 -4.66 -7.30
C SER A 83 1.88 -4.76 -6.48
N CYS A 84 2.65 -3.69 -6.47
CA CYS A 84 3.78 -3.54 -5.58
C CYS A 84 3.25 -3.26 -4.16
N ILE A 85 3.58 -4.15 -3.22
CA ILE A 85 3.11 -4.11 -1.84
C ILE A 85 4.23 -3.68 -0.86
N ASN A 86 5.48 -3.79 -1.28
CA ASN A 86 6.67 -3.28 -0.61
C ASN A 86 7.80 -3.14 -1.65
N LYS A 87 8.90 -2.43 -1.34
CA LYS A 87 9.96 -2.02 -2.29
C LYS A 87 10.39 -3.09 -3.30
N ASN A 88 10.43 -4.36 -2.90
CA ASN A 88 10.85 -5.48 -3.75
C ASN A 88 9.82 -6.63 -3.76
N LEU A 89 8.55 -6.36 -3.43
CA LEU A 89 7.51 -7.37 -3.30
C LEU A 89 6.30 -7.02 -4.15
N TYR A 90 5.90 -7.99 -4.96
CA TYR A 90 4.74 -7.93 -5.81
C TYR A 90 3.71 -8.95 -5.35
N MET A 91 2.46 -8.50 -5.24
CA MET A 91 1.31 -9.37 -5.04
C MET A 91 0.50 -9.46 -6.33
N VAL A 92 0.23 -10.70 -6.73
CA VAL A 92 -0.74 -11.00 -7.78
C VAL A 92 -2.07 -11.32 -7.13
N THR A 93 -3.15 -10.75 -7.65
CA THR A 93 -4.52 -11.15 -7.32
C THR A 93 -5.32 -11.37 -8.59
N VAL A 94 -6.15 -12.40 -8.58
CA VAL A 94 -7.12 -12.70 -9.63
C VAL A 94 -8.50 -12.61 -9.02
N THR A 95 -9.34 -11.78 -9.60
CA THR A 95 -10.70 -11.51 -9.13
C THR A 95 -11.73 -11.85 -10.18
N SER A 96 -12.88 -12.33 -9.74
CA SER A 96 -14.04 -12.52 -10.61
C SER A 96 -14.62 -11.17 -11.08
N LYS A 97 -15.45 -11.20 -12.13
CA LYS A 97 -16.18 -10.00 -12.60
C LYS A 97 -17.10 -9.34 -11.57
N LYS A 98 -17.52 -10.07 -10.54
CA LYS A 98 -18.42 -9.58 -9.50
C LYS A 98 -17.69 -8.79 -8.41
N ALA A 99 -16.36 -8.88 -8.37
CA ALA A 99 -15.56 -8.24 -7.34
C ALA A 99 -15.68 -6.72 -7.42
N ASP A 100 -15.92 -6.08 -6.27
CA ASP A 100 -15.72 -4.64 -6.14
C ASP A 100 -14.21 -4.36 -6.08
N PRO A 101 -13.63 -3.70 -7.10
CA PRO A 101 -12.20 -3.44 -7.14
C PRO A 101 -11.73 -2.52 -6.01
N THR A 102 -12.61 -1.65 -5.49
CA THR A 102 -12.31 -0.74 -4.38
C THR A 102 -12.14 -1.53 -3.09
N TYR A 103 -13.06 -2.47 -2.83
CA TYR A 103 -13.01 -3.30 -1.64
C TYR A 103 -11.82 -4.26 -1.67
N VAL A 104 -11.60 -4.95 -2.80
CA VAL A 104 -10.44 -5.83 -2.98
C VAL A 104 -9.13 -5.08 -2.77
N ASN A 105 -9.00 -3.88 -3.34
CA ASN A 105 -7.81 -3.05 -3.19
C ASN A 105 -7.61 -2.60 -1.74
N MET A 106 -8.69 -2.21 -1.04
CA MET A 106 -8.62 -1.81 0.36
C MET A 106 -8.08 -2.96 1.22
N VAL A 107 -8.72 -4.13 1.14
CA VAL A 107 -8.36 -5.30 1.96
C VAL A 107 -6.92 -5.74 1.68
N SER A 108 -6.56 -5.83 0.39
CA SER A 108 -5.24 -6.20 -0.09
C SER A 108 -4.14 -5.23 0.38
N ARG A 109 -4.38 -3.92 0.26
CA ARG A 109 -3.40 -2.86 0.61
C ARG A 109 -3.28 -2.63 2.12
N VAL A 110 -4.19 -3.15 2.94
CA VAL A 110 -4.12 -3.00 4.40
C VAL A 110 -3.54 -4.24 5.06
N LEU A 111 -4.03 -5.44 4.73
CA LEU A 111 -3.68 -6.66 5.46
C LEU A 111 -2.24 -7.09 5.21
N ILE A 112 -1.81 -7.20 3.94
CA ILE A 112 -0.45 -7.66 3.63
C ILE A 112 0.61 -6.70 4.21
N PRO A 113 0.53 -5.37 4.01
CA PRO A 113 1.52 -4.47 4.60
C PRO A 113 1.54 -4.49 6.12
N THR A 114 0.40 -4.76 6.78
CA THR A 114 0.35 -4.90 8.23
C THR A 114 1.11 -6.14 8.70
N VAL A 115 0.88 -7.29 8.05
CA VAL A 115 1.60 -8.54 8.36
C VAL A 115 3.09 -8.37 8.09
N LEU A 116 3.46 -7.76 6.96
CA LEU A 116 4.86 -7.44 6.65
C LEU A 116 5.50 -6.57 7.74
N LYS A 117 4.85 -5.47 8.15
CA LYS A 117 5.33 -4.58 9.24
C LYS A 117 5.51 -5.31 10.56
N MET A 118 4.61 -6.23 10.90
CA MET A 118 4.75 -7.06 12.10
C MET A 118 5.94 -8.00 12.01
N LEU A 119 6.14 -8.65 10.86
CA LEU A 119 7.28 -9.52 10.61
C LEU A 119 8.61 -8.75 10.71
N GLU A 120 8.69 -7.51 10.20
CA GLU A 120 9.93 -6.71 10.34
C GLU A 120 10.23 -6.35 11.79
N LYS A 121 9.21 -6.04 12.59
CA LYS A 121 9.37 -5.72 14.02
C LYS A 121 9.81 -6.92 14.84
N LEU A 122 9.33 -8.11 14.50
CA LEU A 122 9.64 -9.34 15.23
C LEU A 122 11.01 -9.92 14.84
N ASN A 123 11.43 -9.75 13.57
CA ASN A 123 12.72 -10.24 13.09
C ASN A 123 13.37 -9.25 12.09
N PRO A 124 14.02 -8.18 12.60
CA PRO A 124 14.58 -7.10 11.75
C PRO A 124 15.67 -7.56 10.77
N THR A 125 16.31 -8.69 11.07
CA THR A 125 17.46 -9.22 10.34
C THR A 125 17.06 -10.06 9.12
N SER A 126 15.91 -10.74 9.16
CA SER A 126 15.49 -11.69 8.12
C SER A 126 15.12 -11.00 6.81
N LEU A 127 14.42 -9.85 6.89
CA LEU A 127 14.09 -9.06 5.70
C LEU A 127 15.32 -8.40 5.07
N LYS A 128 16.27 -7.91 5.87
CA LYS A 128 17.51 -7.34 5.32
C LYS A 128 18.40 -8.37 4.61
N ASN A 129 18.26 -9.65 4.94
CA ASN A 129 19.06 -10.73 4.33
C ASN A 129 18.38 -11.35 3.10
N THR A 130 17.05 -11.37 3.04
CA THR A 130 16.30 -11.75 1.82
C THR A 130 16.26 -10.61 0.79
N PHE A 131 16.34 -9.36 1.25
CA PHE A 131 16.38 -8.16 0.41
C PHE A 131 17.73 -7.48 0.55
N PRO A 132 18.74 -7.82 -0.28
CA PRO A 132 20.00 -7.11 -0.26
C PRO A 132 19.76 -5.63 -0.57
N GLN A 133 19.91 -4.76 0.43
CA GLN A 133 20.11 -3.33 0.18
C GLN A 133 21.46 -3.18 -0.48
N LYS A 134 21.47 -3.14 -1.82
CA LYS A 134 22.67 -2.83 -2.58
C LYS A 134 23.01 -1.36 -2.36
N ASN A 135 23.84 -1.09 -1.35
CA ASN A 135 24.60 0.15 -1.28
C ASN A 135 25.52 0.18 -2.51
N GLU A 136 25.16 0.93 -3.54
CA GLU A 136 25.99 1.12 -4.73
C GLU A 136 27.23 1.93 -4.36
N ILE A 137 28.29 1.23 -3.95
CA ILE A 137 29.65 1.69 -4.19
C ILE A 137 29.99 1.24 -5.62
N LEU A 138 30.07 2.23 -6.50
CA LEU A 138 30.45 2.11 -7.90
C LEU A 138 31.87 1.51 -8.03
N GLU A 139 31.97 0.20 -8.22
CA GLU A 139 33.14 -0.40 -8.85
C GLU A 139 32.81 -0.71 -10.32
N LYS A 140 33.49 0.01 -11.22
CA LYS A 140 33.40 -0.18 -12.67
C LYS A 140 33.98 -1.56 -13.03
N PRO A 141 33.26 -2.43 -13.77
CA PRO A 141 33.88 -3.61 -14.36
C PRO A 141 34.69 -3.21 -15.59
N LYS A 142 35.90 -3.78 -15.67
CA LYS A 142 36.81 -3.75 -16.81
C LYS A 142 36.27 -4.67 -17.93
N PRO A 143 36.38 -4.30 -19.23
CA PRO A 143 35.77 -5.08 -20.31
C PRO A 143 36.68 -6.22 -20.76
N GLU A 144 36.12 -7.39 -20.99
CA GLU A 144 36.70 -8.50 -21.77
C GLU A 144 35.56 -9.36 -22.35
N PRO A 145 35.81 -10.14 -23.42
CA PRO A 145 35.36 -9.80 -24.77
C PRO A 145 34.17 -10.65 -25.25
N GLU A 146 33.49 -10.13 -26.27
CA GLU A 146 32.36 -10.75 -26.99
C GLU A 146 32.72 -12.13 -27.57
N PRO A 147 31.78 -13.09 -27.56
CA PRO A 147 31.73 -14.15 -28.55
C PRO A 147 30.63 -13.84 -29.59
N GLU A 148 31.06 -13.78 -30.85
CA GLU A 148 30.21 -13.69 -32.04
C GLU A 148 29.41 -14.99 -32.31
N PRO A 149 28.39 -14.95 -33.20
CA PRO A 149 27.15 -15.70 -33.05
C PRO A 149 27.18 -17.08 -33.72
N GLY A 150 26.55 -18.06 -33.07
CA GLY A 150 26.25 -19.36 -33.66
C GLY A 150 24.78 -19.74 -33.49
N LYS A 151 24.00 -19.63 -34.56
CA LYS A 151 22.76 -20.40 -34.75
C LYS A 151 23.15 -21.87 -35.01
N PRO A 152 22.31 -22.85 -34.61
CA PRO A 152 21.28 -23.28 -35.56
C PRO A 152 19.88 -23.37 -34.95
N GLU A 153 18.93 -23.20 -35.86
CA GLU A 153 17.50 -23.45 -35.77
C GLU A 153 17.22 -24.89 -35.31
N ILE A 154 16.22 -25.05 -34.43
CA ILE A 154 15.49 -26.31 -34.31
C ILE A 154 14.01 -25.96 -34.18
N ASP A 155 13.28 -26.26 -35.25
CA ASP A 155 11.83 -26.34 -35.32
C ASP A 155 11.29 -27.28 -34.23
N LEU A 156 10.39 -26.80 -33.37
CA LEU A 156 9.39 -27.68 -32.76
C LEU A 156 7.98 -27.16 -33.02
N LYS A 157 7.30 -27.98 -33.80
CA LYS A 157 5.96 -27.86 -34.31
C LYS A 157 4.94 -27.83 -33.18
N LEU A 158 3.94 -26.99 -33.43
CA LEU A 158 2.62 -26.96 -32.83
C LEU A 158 1.94 -28.32 -33.08
N ASP A 159 1.61 -29.07 -32.04
CA ASP A 159 0.63 -30.16 -32.13
C ASP A 159 -0.36 -30.01 -30.97
N LEU A 160 -1.54 -29.48 -31.28
CA LEU A 160 -2.75 -29.71 -30.50
C LEU A 160 -3.19 -31.17 -30.73
N PRO A 161 -3.83 -31.79 -29.74
CA PRO A 161 -4.92 -32.69 -30.04
C PRO A 161 -6.25 -32.10 -29.57
N ALA A 162 -7.18 -32.11 -30.53
CA ALA A 162 -8.59 -31.87 -30.35
C ALA A 162 -9.28 -33.13 -29.78
N GLU A 163 -10.32 -32.87 -28.98
CA GLU A 163 -11.51 -33.68 -28.69
C GLU A 163 -11.37 -35.08 -28.06
N VAL A 164 -12.14 -35.32 -27.00
CA VAL A 164 -13.19 -36.35 -26.99
C VAL A 164 -14.13 -36.14 -25.78
N SER A 165 -15.40 -36.00 -26.15
CA SER A 165 -16.64 -36.57 -25.59
C SER A 165 -17.09 -36.28 -24.16
N LEU A 166 -18.28 -35.68 -24.17
CA LEU A 166 -19.37 -35.66 -23.20
C LEU A 166 -19.64 -37.04 -22.57
N GLU A 167 -19.82 -37.06 -21.26
CA GLU A 167 -20.85 -37.89 -20.63
C GLU A 167 -21.67 -37.07 -19.64
N LYS A 168 -22.95 -37.43 -19.64
CA LYS A 168 -24.14 -36.76 -19.15
C LYS A 168 -24.39 -37.13 -17.70
N THR A 169 -24.81 -36.17 -16.86
CA THR A 169 -25.62 -36.49 -15.67
C THR A 169 -26.59 -35.34 -15.40
N GLU A 170 -27.85 -35.54 -15.83
CA GLU A 170 -29.10 -35.01 -15.24
C GLU A 170 -29.11 -35.32 -13.73
N GLU A 171 -29.75 -34.64 -12.79
CA GLU A 171 -30.72 -33.55 -12.69
C GLU A 171 -30.82 -33.29 -11.18
N LYS A 172 -31.11 -32.06 -10.74
CA LYS A 172 -32.28 -31.75 -9.90
C LYS A 172 -32.21 -30.28 -9.49
N GLU A 173 -32.94 -29.47 -10.23
CA GLU A 173 -33.40 -28.16 -9.80
C GLU A 173 -34.36 -28.34 -8.62
N GLU A 174 -34.16 -27.56 -7.56
CA GLU A 174 -35.19 -27.34 -6.55
C GLU A 174 -35.58 -25.86 -6.63
N GLU A 175 -36.76 -25.63 -7.18
CA GLU A 175 -37.37 -24.31 -7.39
C GLU A 175 -37.66 -23.64 -6.04
N LEU A 176 -37.05 -22.49 -5.78
CA LEU A 176 -37.47 -21.55 -4.76
C LEU A 176 -38.54 -20.63 -5.35
N SER A 177 -39.80 -20.87 -4.96
CA SER A 177 -40.89 -19.91 -5.16
C SER A 177 -40.72 -18.70 -4.23
N PRO A 178 -40.88 -17.45 -4.70
CA PRO A 178 -40.90 -16.28 -3.83
C PRO A 178 -42.30 -16.05 -3.25
N GLU A 179 -42.42 -16.06 -1.92
CA GLU A 179 -43.62 -15.57 -1.24
C GLU A 179 -43.68 -14.02 -1.24
N PRO A 180 -44.89 -13.42 -1.22
CA PRO A 180 -45.10 -12.00 -1.47
C PRO A 180 -44.88 -11.15 -0.21
N TRP A 181 -44.17 -10.04 -0.39
CA TRP A 181 -43.98 -9.01 0.63
C TRP A 181 -45.30 -8.31 1.02
N LYS A 182 -45.50 -8.12 2.32
CA LYS A 182 -46.43 -7.13 2.89
C LYS A 182 -45.67 -6.18 3.83
N PRO A 183 -46.07 -4.89 3.91
CA PRO A 183 -45.29 -3.85 4.57
C PRO A 183 -45.59 -3.68 6.07
N GLU A 184 -44.53 -3.28 6.79
CA GLU A 184 -44.44 -2.37 7.94
C GLU A 184 -45.32 -2.57 9.18
N GLU A 185 -44.66 -2.83 10.31
CA GLU A 185 -44.98 -2.21 11.62
C GLU A 185 -43.67 -1.77 12.30
N GLU A 186 -43.56 -0.49 12.62
CA GLU A 186 -42.45 0.13 13.37
C GLU A 186 -42.53 -0.29 14.86
N PRO A 187 -41.42 -0.64 15.53
CA PRO A 187 -41.36 -0.58 16.98
C PRO A 187 -40.79 0.76 17.44
N VAL A 188 -41.55 1.35 18.35
CA VAL A 188 -41.36 2.60 19.07
C VAL A 188 -40.01 2.67 19.78
N LEU A 189 -39.34 3.82 19.64
CA LEU A 189 -38.13 4.22 20.37
C LEU A 189 -38.45 4.38 21.87
N GLU A 190 -37.86 3.55 22.73
CA GLU A 190 -37.67 3.88 24.14
C GLU A 190 -36.34 4.63 24.30
N GLU A 191 -36.43 5.88 24.75
CA GLU A 191 -35.31 6.69 25.21
C GLU A 191 -34.59 5.94 26.34
N THR A 192 -33.37 5.48 26.07
CA THR A 192 -32.46 4.99 27.12
C THR A 192 -31.34 6.02 27.24
N GLU A 193 -31.23 6.59 28.43
CA GLU A 193 -30.26 7.63 28.79
C GLU A 193 -28.83 7.23 28.38
N GLU A 194 -28.16 8.18 27.73
CA GLU A 194 -26.79 8.10 27.22
C GLU A 194 -25.80 7.98 28.39
N PRO A 195 -25.03 6.88 28.51
CA PRO A 195 -23.94 6.83 29.47
C PRO A 195 -22.82 7.76 28.98
N GLU A 196 -22.42 8.72 29.83
CA GLU A 196 -21.28 9.60 29.60
C GLU A 196 -20.04 8.78 29.23
N LEU A 197 -19.67 8.82 27.94
CA LEU A 197 -18.45 8.23 27.43
C LEU A 197 -17.25 9.00 28.01
N PRO A 198 -16.18 8.30 28.44
CA PRO A 198 -14.95 8.96 28.86
C PRO A 198 -14.39 9.81 27.72
N GLU A 199 -13.93 11.03 28.04
CA GLU A 199 -13.34 11.98 27.11
C GLU A 199 -12.34 11.27 26.18
N LYS A 200 -12.67 11.22 24.89
CA LYS A 200 -11.76 10.67 23.88
C LYS A 200 -10.45 11.45 23.90
N PRO A 201 -9.28 10.79 23.86
CA PRO A 201 -8.01 11.46 23.63
C PRO A 201 -8.11 12.30 22.35
N LEU A 202 -7.65 13.55 22.39
CA LEU A 202 -7.58 14.44 21.23
C LEU A 202 -6.81 13.74 20.10
N GLU A 203 -7.52 13.19 19.12
CA GLU A 203 -6.92 12.60 17.92
C GLU A 203 -6.31 13.74 17.09
N ILE A 204 -4.97 13.83 17.08
CA ILE A 204 -4.26 14.86 16.31
C ILE A 204 -4.65 14.73 14.83
N PRO A 205 -5.20 15.80 14.20
CA PRO A 205 -5.72 15.70 12.85
C PRO A 205 -4.59 15.43 11.87
N THR A 206 -4.73 14.40 11.03
CA THR A 206 -3.71 13.99 10.06
C THR A 206 -4.26 14.07 8.65
N SER A 207 -3.52 14.66 7.71
CA SER A 207 -3.93 14.76 6.31
C SER A 207 -2.88 14.19 5.36
N GLN A 208 -3.33 13.63 4.24
CA GLN A 208 -2.45 13.17 3.16
C GLN A 208 -2.30 14.27 2.12
N LEU A 209 -1.06 14.67 1.83
CA LEU A 209 -0.75 15.76 0.90
C LEU A 209 0.20 15.29 -0.19
N ILE A 210 0.03 15.81 -1.41
CA ILE A 210 0.91 15.53 -2.55
C ILE A 210 2.14 16.43 -2.46
N VAL A 211 3.32 15.84 -2.58
CA VAL A 211 4.61 16.54 -2.48
C VAL A 211 4.85 17.39 -3.72
N ASP A 212 4.94 18.71 -3.54
CA ASP A 212 5.54 19.64 -4.50
C ASP A 212 6.91 20.11 -3.99
N THR A 213 7.72 20.67 -4.89
CA THR A 213 9.08 21.13 -4.54
C THR A 213 9.16 22.65 -4.59
N ILE A 214 9.76 23.24 -3.55
CA ILE A 214 10.17 24.65 -3.55
C ILE A 214 11.69 24.76 -3.60
N GLY A 215 12.15 25.47 -4.63
CA GLY A 215 13.56 25.81 -4.83
C GLY A 215 13.74 27.33 -4.90
N GLY A 216 14.98 27.79 -4.75
CA GLY A 216 15.35 29.20 -4.82
C GLY A 216 16.45 29.54 -3.81
N LEU A 217 17.29 30.53 -4.14
CA LEU A 217 18.50 30.87 -3.38
C LEU A 217 18.21 31.31 -1.92
N LEU A 218 16.97 31.71 -1.62
CA LEU A 218 16.53 32.23 -0.32
C LEU A 218 15.54 31.30 0.41
N VAL A 219 15.30 30.10 -0.10
CA VAL A 219 14.36 29.15 0.53
C VAL A 219 15.02 28.53 1.75
N LYS A 220 14.41 28.71 2.93
CA LYS A 220 14.84 28.06 4.16
C LYS A 220 14.69 26.54 4.02
N GLY A 221 15.73 25.80 4.35
CA GLY A 221 15.78 24.34 4.18
C GLY A 221 14.89 23.55 5.13
N ASP A 222 14.36 24.19 6.18
CA ASP A 222 13.57 23.60 7.27
C ASP A 222 12.09 24.04 7.27
N THR A 223 11.65 24.81 6.26
CA THR A 223 10.31 25.41 6.23
C THR A 223 9.50 24.91 5.05
N VAL A 224 8.42 24.18 5.32
CA VAL A 224 7.45 23.72 4.31
C VAL A 224 6.31 24.70 4.13
N ARG A 225 5.55 24.54 3.04
CA ARG A 225 4.34 25.34 2.80
C ARG A 225 3.11 24.48 2.56
N ILE A 226 2.03 24.78 3.27
CA ILE A 226 0.74 24.07 3.22
C ILE A 226 -0.37 25.10 3.00
N ASP A 227 -1.50 24.66 2.48
CA ASP A 227 -2.69 25.48 2.30
C ASP A 227 -3.13 26.16 3.61
N LYS A 228 -3.46 27.45 3.52
CA LYS A 228 -3.84 28.24 4.70
C LYS A 228 -5.11 27.68 5.34
N ASN A 229 -6.09 27.29 4.52
CA ASN A 229 -7.37 26.75 4.99
C ASN A 229 -7.16 25.50 5.84
N LEU A 230 -6.28 24.60 5.41
CA LEU A 230 -5.94 23.39 6.17
C LEU A 230 -5.23 23.71 7.50
N LEU A 231 -4.33 24.70 7.49
CA LEU A 231 -3.65 25.13 8.72
C LEU A 231 -4.59 25.81 9.72
N ASP A 232 -5.55 26.58 9.22
CA ASP A 232 -6.57 27.25 10.03
C ASP A 232 -7.53 26.19 10.64
N GLU A 233 -7.96 25.20 9.85
CA GLU A 233 -8.77 24.05 10.32
C GLU A 233 -8.06 23.25 11.42
N TRP A 234 -6.77 22.93 11.23
CA TRP A 234 -6.00 22.24 12.27
C TRP A 234 -5.83 23.09 13.53
N ALA A 235 -5.63 24.41 13.39
CA ALA A 235 -5.53 25.30 14.54
C ALA A 235 -6.82 25.27 15.38
N GLU A 236 -7.98 25.31 14.73
CA GLU A 236 -9.30 25.19 15.39
C GLU A 236 -9.48 23.85 16.10
N LEU A 237 -9.19 22.73 15.41
CA LEU A 237 -9.32 21.38 15.98
C LEU A 237 -8.38 21.13 17.18
N CYS A 238 -7.21 21.76 17.16
CA CYS A 238 -6.19 21.58 18.20
C CYS A 238 -6.31 22.61 19.33
N GLY A 239 -7.23 23.58 19.23
CA GLY A 239 -7.35 24.68 20.19
C GLY A 239 -6.14 25.62 20.20
N GLU A 240 -5.40 25.70 19.10
CA GLU A 240 -4.20 26.53 18.93
C GLU A 240 -4.54 27.80 18.14
N GLU A 241 -3.90 28.94 18.44
CA GLU A 241 -4.07 30.16 17.63
C GLU A 241 -3.50 29.97 16.21
N LYS A 242 -2.42 29.18 16.10
CA LYS A 242 -1.74 28.92 14.83
C LYS A 242 -0.80 27.73 14.90
N ILE A 243 -0.88 26.87 13.88
CA ILE A 243 0.09 25.79 13.67
C ILE A 243 1.44 26.37 13.20
N LYS A 244 2.49 26.19 14.01
CA LYS A 244 3.86 26.66 13.74
C LYS A 244 4.75 25.59 13.12
N GLU A 245 4.51 24.34 13.51
CA GLU A 245 5.30 23.18 13.12
C GLU A 245 4.39 22.02 12.76
N VAL A 246 4.90 21.17 11.87
CA VAL A 246 4.21 19.98 11.41
C VAL A 246 5.19 18.82 11.40
N GLU A 247 4.67 17.63 11.68
CA GLU A 247 5.37 16.40 11.43
C GLU A 247 4.97 15.88 10.05
N ILE A 248 5.97 15.54 9.24
CA ILE A 248 5.77 14.90 7.94
C ILE A 248 6.22 13.45 8.08
N GLU A 249 5.29 12.52 7.88
CA GLU A 249 5.54 11.09 7.82
C GLU A 249 5.45 10.62 6.36
N THR A 250 6.53 9.99 5.88
CA THR A 250 6.57 9.32 4.58
C THR A 250 5.96 7.92 4.70
N PHE A 251 5.47 7.34 3.60
CA PHE A 251 5.00 5.95 3.61
C PHE A 251 6.12 4.93 3.88
N THR A 252 7.38 5.35 3.78
CA THR A 252 8.56 4.56 4.18
C THR A 252 8.83 4.61 5.69
N GLY A 253 8.01 5.33 6.46
CA GLY A 253 8.11 5.47 7.91
C GLY A 253 9.14 6.52 8.37
N GLN A 254 9.78 7.26 7.45
CA GLN A 254 10.61 8.40 7.83
C GLN A 254 9.73 9.55 8.28
N THR A 255 10.00 10.09 9.46
CA THR A 255 9.34 11.29 9.99
C THR A 255 10.30 12.46 10.09
N VAL A 256 9.80 13.67 9.89
CA VAL A 256 10.54 14.89 10.22
C VAL A 256 9.61 15.97 10.73
N GLN A 257 10.01 16.59 11.83
CA GLN A 257 9.39 17.81 12.33
C GLN A 257 10.01 19.01 11.62
N CYS A 258 9.16 19.91 11.11
CA CYS A 258 9.62 21.10 10.39
C CYS A 258 8.65 22.27 10.53
N LYS A 259 9.14 23.48 10.26
CA LYS A 259 8.33 24.70 10.35
C LYS A 259 7.37 24.77 9.18
N VAL A 260 6.15 25.25 9.43
CA VAL A 260 5.15 25.43 8.37
C VAL A 260 4.84 26.90 8.13
N LYS A 261 4.58 27.23 6.86
CA LYS A 261 4.04 28.52 6.43
C LYS A 261 2.88 28.33 5.46
N PRO A 262 1.93 29.27 5.41
CA PRO A 262 0.85 29.19 4.44
C PRO A 262 1.37 29.39 3.00
N ILE A 263 0.75 28.71 2.05
CA ILE A 263 0.90 28.97 0.62
C ILE A 263 0.25 30.32 0.30
N THR A 264 1.05 31.27 -0.18
CA THR A 264 0.56 32.61 -0.57
C THR A 264 0.21 32.71 -2.05
N ASP A 265 0.85 31.89 -2.89
CA ASP A 265 0.71 31.89 -4.34
C ASP A 265 -0.54 31.10 -4.77
N SER A 266 -1.48 31.78 -5.44
CA SER A 266 -2.76 31.20 -5.88
C SER A 266 -2.60 30.00 -6.82
N LYS A 267 -1.46 29.85 -7.50
CA LYS A 267 -1.19 28.67 -8.35
C LYS A 267 -1.19 27.37 -7.57
N TYR A 268 -0.85 27.40 -6.28
CA TYR A 268 -0.68 26.21 -5.46
C TYR A 268 -1.75 26.08 -4.37
N LYS A 269 -2.66 27.06 -4.25
CA LYS A 269 -3.72 27.05 -3.25
C LYS A 269 -4.78 26.00 -3.54
N ASP A 270 -5.28 25.36 -2.49
CA ASP A 270 -6.41 24.42 -2.49
C ASP A 270 -6.20 23.21 -3.41
N LYS A 271 -4.95 22.76 -3.52
CA LYS A 271 -4.56 21.63 -4.37
C LYS A 271 -4.19 20.38 -3.59
N GLY A 272 -4.33 20.40 -2.26
CA GLY A 272 -3.88 19.31 -1.41
C GLY A 272 -2.37 19.09 -1.51
N LEU A 273 -1.61 20.18 -1.68
CA LEU A 273 -0.17 20.14 -1.88
C LEU A 273 0.59 20.53 -0.61
N ILE A 274 1.71 19.85 -0.38
CA ILE A 274 2.76 20.32 0.52
C ILE A 274 3.99 20.69 -0.29
N ARG A 275 4.47 21.92 -0.15
CA ARG A 275 5.69 22.37 -0.84
C ARG A 275 6.89 22.18 0.08
N ILE A 276 7.75 21.22 -0.26
CA ILE A 276 8.92 20.82 0.53
C ILE A 276 10.20 21.41 -0.09
N PRO A 277 11.09 22.04 0.71
CA PRO A 277 12.41 22.47 0.25
C PRO A 277 13.24 21.29 -0.27
N GLU A 278 13.99 21.49 -1.35
CA GLU A 278 14.77 20.42 -1.97
C GLU A 278 15.70 19.68 -0.98
N LYS A 279 16.29 20.40 -0.02
CA LYS A 279 17.13 19.82 1.04
C LYS A 279 16.34 18.87 1.95
N LEU A 280 15.15 19.27 2.39
CA LEU A 280 14.30 18.45 3.26
C LEU A 280 13.73 17.27 2.49
N ARG A 281 13.38 17.49 1.22
CA ARG A 281 12.90 16.46 0.29
C ARG A 281 13.94 15.35 0.09
N ARG A 282 15.22 15.72 -0.10
CA ARG A 282 16.34 14.76 -0.18
C ARG A 282 16.57 14.01 1.13
N LYS A 283 16.39 14.68 2.28
CA LYS A 283 16.52 14.04 3.61
C LYS A 283 15.41 13.00 3.86
N LEU A 284 14.20 13.32 3.43
CA LEU A 284 13.02 12.46 3.51
C LEU A 284 12.95 11.39 2.40
N ASP A 285 13.88 11.42 1.44
CA ASP A 285 13.89 10.53 0.27
C ASP A 285 12.55 10.46 -0.49
N VAL A 286 11.83 11.59 -0.56
CA VAL A 286 10.53 11.69 -1.26
C VAL A 286 10.67 12.37 -2.62
N LYS A 287 9.87 11.96 -3.60
CA LYS A 287 9.82 12.62 -4.92
C LYS A 287 8.63 13.55 -5.04
N ARG A 288 8.73 14.47 -6.01
CA ARG A 288 7.59 15.33 -6.37
C ARG A 288 6.46 14.44 -6.92
N GLY A 289 5.24 14.64 -6.45
CA GLY A 289 4.06 13.87 -6.82
C GLY A 289 3.75 12.72 -5.87
N GLU A 290 4.67 12.34 -4.98
CA GLU A 290 4.40 11.34 -3.95
C GLU A 290 3.46 11.87 -2.87
N LEU A 291 2.80 10.96 -2.17
CA LEU A 291 1.96 11.29 -1.01
C LEU A 291 2.79 11.24 0.28
N VAL A 292 2.51 12.16 1.19
CA VAL A 292 3.02 12.12 2.57
C VAL A 292 1.87 12.37 3.54
N ARG A 293 1.97 11.82 4.74
CA ARG A 293 1.08 12.14 5.86
C ARG A 293 1.65 13.32 6.61
N VAL A 294 0.80 14.27 6.95
CA VAL A 294 1.19 15.48 7.67
C VAL A 294 0.22 15.71 8.81
N SER A 295 0.76 15.92 10.00
CA SER A 295 0.02 16.22 11.21
C SER A 295 0.58 17.50 11.85
N PRO A 296 -0.26 18.31 12.54
CA PRO A 296 0.24 19.42 13.33
C PRO A 296 1.05 18.88 14.50
N TRP A 297 2.19 19.51 14.75
CA TRP A 297 2.97 19.22 15.94
C TRP A 297 2.56 20.18 17.06
N ILE A 298 1.96 19.63 18.11
CA ILE A 298 1.54 20.36 19.31
C ILE A 298 2.39 19.84 20.46
N GLU A 299 3.04 20.73 21.19
CA GLU A 299 3.74 20.32 22.40
C GLU A 299 2.71 19.80 23.42
N PRO A 300 2.90 18.61 24.00
CA PRO A 300 2.01 18.14 25.05
C PRO A 300 2.08 19.13 26.21
N LYS A 301 0.93 19.71 26.58
CA LYS A 301 0.82 20.51 27.80
C LYS A 301 1.15 19.59 28.97
N ASN A 302 2.31 19.80 29.59
CA ASN A 302 2.66 19.17 30.85
C ASN A 302 1.68 19.66 31.92
N GLU A 303 0.59 18.92 32.15
CA GLU A 303 -0.29 19.09 33.31
C GLU A 303 0.30 18.49 34.60
N GLU A 304 1.54 17.99 34.58
CA GLU A 304 2.28 17.65 35.80
C GLU A 304 3.04 18.87 36.35
N LYS A 305 2.32 19.85 36.92
CA LYS A 305 2.90 20.82 37.88
C LYS A 305 1.86 21.68 38.60
N GLU A 306 0.79 21.10 39.16
CA GLU A 306 -0.01 21.81 40.18
C GLU A 306 -0.54 20.95 41.34
N GLU A 307 -0.10 19.69 41.47
CA GLU A 307 -0.45 18.85 42.64
C GLU A 307 0.67 18.69 43.69
N LYS A 308 1.88 19.23 43.46
CA LYS A 308 2.99 19.13 44.44
C LYS A 308 3.24 20.35 45.32
N GLU A 309 2.33 21.31 45.38
CA GLU A 309 2.36 22.41 46.37
C GLU A 309 1.17 22.41 47.35
N LYS A 310 0.35 21.35 47.38
CA LYS A 310 -0.71 21.19 48.41
C LYS A 310 -0.43 20.13 49.48
N GLU A 311 0.70 19.43 49.42
CA GLU A 311 1.19 18.59 50.51
C GLU A 311 2.66 18.94 50.82
N SER A 312 2.88 20.09 51.45
CA SER A 312 4.08 20.39 52.25
C SER A 312 3.74 21.42 53.33
#